data_AF-A0A1H8W2B4-F1
#
_entry.id   AF-A0A1H8W2B4-F1
#
_cell.length_a   1.000
_cell.length_b   1.000
_cell.length_c   1.000
_cell.angle_alpha   90.00
_cell.angle_beta   90.00
_cell.angle_gamma   90.00
#
_symmetry.space_group_name_H-M   'P 1'
#
loop_
_entity.id
_entity.type
_entity.pdbx_description
1 polymer ?
#
loop_
_entity_poly.entity_id
_entity_poly.type
_entity_poly.pdbx_seq_one_letter_code
_entity_poly.pdbx_strand_id
1 'polypeptide(L)'
;MITTHITDPHVACRHRLLTAYGWFVAARPIEGGSNPTSSAHKSALAVNEARREEVLRVLALPAPVTRDGLRVTGLAMAIAAEGRAAGSDAGLYLTLAARAILGATGENLPPGFTGFGDEPDHDDRDRAAWTGTGSLPVWAQSGKAAPDDADFLAEVRA
;
A
#
# COMPACT_ATOMS: atom_id res chain seq x y z
N MET A 1 -34.55 -10.06 -18.64
CA MET A 1 -33.49 -9.04 -18.59
C MET A 1 -32.59 -9.43 -17.43
N ILE A 2 -31.46 -10.07 -17.70
CA ILE A 2 -30.53 -10.51 -16.64
C ILE A 2 -29.64 -9.31 -16.35
N THR A 3 -29.90 -8.60 -15.25
CA THR A 3 -28.96 -7.64 -14.68
C THR A 3 -27.80 -8.43 -14.10
N THR A 4 -26.77 -8.70 -14.91
CA THR A 4 -25.46 -9.07 -14.40
C THR A 4 -24.99 -7.92 -13.52
N HIS A 5 -24.98 -8.13 -12.20
CA HIS A 5 -24.28 -7.25 -11.28
C HIS A 5 -22.80 -7.24 -11.69
N ILE A 6 -22.41 -6.25 -12.50
CA ILE A 6 -20.99 -5.97 -12.77
C ILE A 6 -20.43 -5.51 -11.43
N THR A 7 -19.77 -6.43 -10.73
CA THR A 7 -19.08 -6.13 -9.48
C THR A 7 -17.88 -5.29 -9.85
N ASP A 8 -17.75 -4.11 -9.23
CA ASP A 8 -16.63 -3.22 -9.52
C ASP A 8 -15.30 -3.95 -9.19
N PRO A 9 -14.43 -4.18 -10.19
CA PRO A 9 -13.22 -4.97 -9.99
C PRO A 9 -12.26 -4.35 -8.96
N HIS A 10 -12.32 -3.03 -8.77
CA HIS A 10 -11.49 -2.34 -7.80
C HIS A 10 -11.86 -2.74 -6.36
N VAL A 11 -13.16 -2.94 -6.08
CA VAL A 11 -13.64 -3.30 -4.74
C VAL A 11 -13.07 -4.65 -4.31
N ALA A 12 -12.93 -5.60 -5.25
CA ALA A 12 -12.31 -6.89 -5.00
C ALA A 12 -10.81 -6.77 -4.61
N CYS A 13 -10.12 -5.72 -5.07
CA CYS A 13 -8.71 -5.48 -4.76
C CYS A 13 -8.49 -4.78 -3.41
N ARG A 14 -9.51 -4.14 -2.81
CA ARG A 14 -9.35 -3.29 -1.62
C ARG A 14 -8.69 -4.02 -0.45
N HIS A 15 -9.15 -5.25 -0.17
CA HIS A 15 -8.61 -6.06 0.91
C HIS A 15 -7.12 -6.31 0.72
N ARG A 16 -6.73 -6.84 -0.44
CA ARG A 16 -5.34 -7.15 -0.76
C ARG A 16 -4.43 -5.94 -0.70
N LEU A 17 -4.88 -4.80 -1.23
CA LEU A 17 -4.14 -3.54 -1.17
C LEU A 17 -3.83 -3.13 0.27
N LEU A 18 -4.85 -3.14 1.15
CA LEU A 18 -4.68 -2.74 2.55
C LEU A 18 -3.86 -3.76 3.35
N THR A 19 -4.04 -5.06 3.10
CA THR A 19 -3.23 -6.11 3.72
C THR A 19 -1.76 -6.00 3.33
N ALA A 20 -1.45 -5.85 2.03
CA ALA A 20 -0.08 -5.69 1.56
C ALA A 20 0.57 -4.42 2.12
N TYR A 21 -0.21 -3.34 2.22
CA TYR A 21 0.26 -2.11 2.86
C TYR A 21 0.54 -2.30 4.36
N GLY A 22 -0.34 -2.99 5.09
CA GLY A 22 -0.12 -3.31 6.49
C GLY A 22 1.13 -4.15 6.73
N TRP A 23 1.37 -5.16 5.89
CA TRP A 23 2.62 -5.93 5.92
C TRP A 23 3.84 -5.05 5.67
N PHE A 24 3.77 -4.14 4.69
CA PHE A 24 4.85 -3.21 4.42
C PHE A 24 5.13 -2.31 5.63
N VAL A 25 4.11 -1.70 6.22
CA VAL A 25 4.26 -0.86 7.44
C VAL A 25 4.94 -1.65 8.55
N ALA A 26 4.54 -2.89 8.79
CA ALA A 26 5.15 -3.75 9.80
C ALA A 26 6.60 -4.15 9.48
N ALA A 27 6.95 -4.29 8.19
CA ALA A 27 8.27 -4.70 7.73
C ALA A 27 9.28 -3.54 7.65
N ARG A 28 8.83 -2.27 7.60
CA ARG A 28 9.71 -1.09 7.47
C ARG A 28 10.89 -1.07 8.46
N PRO A 29 10.72 -1.31 9.78
CA PRO A 29 11.86 -1.31 10.71
C PRO A 29 12.91 -2.38 10.39
N ILE A 30 12.50 -3.50 9.79
CA ILE A 30 13.42 -4.57 9.37
C ILE A 30 14.17 -4.14 8.12
N GLU A 31 13.50 -3.58 7.11
CA GLU A 31 14.13 -3.07 5.89
C GLU A 31 15.13 -1.95 6.20
N GLY A 32 14.77 -0.99 7.06
CA GLY A 32 15.61 0.15 7.44
C GLY A 32 16.74 -0.15 8.42
N GLY A 33 16.57 -1.14 9.32
CA GLY A 33 17.54 -1.46 10.38
C GLY A 33 18.47 -2.64 10.10
N SER A 34 18.20 -3.46 9.09
CA SER A 34 18.95 -4.70 8.85
C SER A 34 20.16 -4.52 7.93
N ASN A 35 21.18 -5.36 8.10
CA ASN A 35 22.25 -5.51 7.10
C ASN A 35 21.62 -5.82 5.72
N PRO A 36 21.92 -5.06 4.65
CA PRO A 36 21.32 -5.24 3.33
C PRO A 36 21.49 -6.65 2.74
N THR A 37 22.50 -7.40 3.20
CA THR A 37 22.77 -8.76 2.74
C THR A 37 22.00 -9.84 3.51
N SER A 38 21.38 -9.49 4.64
CA SER A 38 20.67 -10.44 5.51
C SER A 38 19.38 -10.97 4.85
N SER A 39 19.00 -12.20 5.23
CA SER A 39 17.73 -12.78 4.79
C SER A 39 16.52 -11.96 5.22
N ALA A 40 16.55 -11.40 6.44
CA ALA A 40 15.47 -10.55 6.95
C ALA A 40 15.27 -9.28 6.10
N HIS A 41 16.37 -8.62 5.70
CA HIS A 41 16.30 -7.47 4.80
C HIS A 41 15.70 -7.86 3.44
N LYS A 42 16.16 -8.98 2.85
CA LYS A 42 15.62 -9.48 1.57
C LYS A 42 14.13 -9.81 1.65
N SER A 43 13.69 -10.43 2.75
CA SER A 43 12.26 -10.69 2.99
C SER A 43 11.47 -9.39 3.13
N ALA A 44 11.99 -8.37 3.80
CA ALA A 44 11.33 -7.08 3.92
C ALA A 44 11.22 -6.35 2.56
N LEU A 45 12.26 -6.43 1.72
CA LEU A 45 12.22 -5.96 0.33
C LEU A 45 11.13 -6.69 -0.49
N ALA A 46 11.00 -8.00 -0.33
CA ALA A 46 9.95 -8.78 -1.00
C ALA A 46 8.55 -8.32 -0.56
N VAL A 47 8.36 -7.98 0.72
CA VAL A 47 7.09 -7.40 1.22
C VAL A 47 6.81 -6.04 0.57
N ASN A 48 7.83 -5.17 0.49
CA ASN A 48 7.70 -3.87 -0.17
C ASN A 48 7.33 -4.04 -1.65
N GLU A 49 7.90 -5.03 -2.34
CA GLU A 49 7.57 -5.34 -3.72
C GLU A 49 6.13 -5.87 -3.88
N ALA A 50 5.70 -6.80 -3.03
CA ALA A 50 4.31 -7.28 -3.04
C ALA A 50 3.31 -6.13 -2.83
N ARG A 51 3.63 -5.14 -1.98
CA ARG A 51 2.84 -3.91 -1.83
C ARG A 51 2.78 -3.12 -3.13
N ARG A 52 3.89 -2.98 -3.86
CA ARG A 52 3.90 -2.28 -5.16
C ARG A 52 3.07 -3.02 -6.21
N GLU A 53 3.16 -4.34 -6.24
CA GLU A 53 2.37 -5.17 -7.17
C GLU A 53 0.86 -4.99 -6.97
N GLU A 54 0.37 -4.97 -5.72
CA GLU A 54 -1.06 -4.76 -5.46
C GLU A 54 -1.51 -3.32 -5.80
N VAL A 55 -0.66 -2.32 -5.60
CA VAL A 55 -0.91 -0.95 -6.07
C VAL A 55 -1.03 -0.91 -7.60
N LEU A 56 -0.06 -1.50 -8.30
CA LEU A 56 -0.07 -1.58 -9.76
C LEU A 56 -1.28 -2.35 -10.28
N ARG A 57 -1.69 -3.41 -9.60
CA ARG A 57 -2.89 -4.18 -9.94
C ARG A 57 -4.14 -3.31 -9.95
N VAL A 58 -4.33 -2.44 -8.94
CA VAL A 58 -5.46 -1.51 -8.90
C VAL A 58 -5.35 -0.46 -9.99
N LEU A 59 -4.17 0.13 -10.19
CA LEU A 59 -3.96 1.20 -11.16
C LEU A 59 -4.01 0.70 -12.63
N ALA A 60 -3.85 -0.59 -12.87
CA ALA A 60 -3.98 -1.22 -14.18
C ALA A 60 -5.44 -1.54 -14.57
N LEU A 61 -6.40 -1.41 -13.65
CA LEU A 61 -7.82 -1.59 -13.95
C LEU A 61 -8.34 -0.45 -14.84
N PRO A 62 -9.43 -0.69 -15.61
CA PRO A 62 -10.13 0.39 -16.30
C PRO A 62 -10.58 1.47 -15.32
N ALA A 63 -10.75 2.71 -15.80
CA ALA A 63 -11.18 3.81 -14.94
C ALA A 63 -12.43 3.45 -14.11
N PRO A 64 -12.43 3.74 -12.79
CA PRO A 64 -13.54 3.39 -11.92
C PRO A 64 -14.80 4.17 -12.32
N VAL A 65 -15.92 3.45 -12.45
CA VAL A 65 -17.23 4.03 -12.78
C VAL A 65 -18.15 4.13 -11.57
N THR A 66 -17.73 3.58 -10.43
CA THR A 66 -18.47 3.66 -9.18
C THR A 66 -17.69 4.48 -8.14
N ARG A 67 -18.42 5.02 -7.15
CA ARG A 67 -17.80 5.71 -6.02
C ARG A 67 -16.86 4.80 -5.24
N ASP A 68 -17.22 3.54 -5.04
CA ASP A 68 -16.39 2.59 -4.28
C ASP A 68 -15.14 2.19 -5.06
N GLY A 69 -15.23 2.01 -6.38
CA GLY A 69 -14.02 1.81 -7.19
C GLY A 69 -13.10 3.03 -7.13
N LEU A 70 -13.68 4.24 -7.21
CA LEU A 70 -12.92 5.48 -7.11
C LEU A 70 -12.22 5.62 -5.75
N ARG A 71 -12.83 5.17 -4.64
CA ARG A 71 -12.18 5.10 -3.32
C ARG A 71 -10.93 4.24 -3.35
N VAL A 72 -11.03 3.03 -3.90
CA VAL A 72 -9.90 2.08 -3.94
C VAL A 72 -8.79 2.59 -4.87
N THR A 73 -9.14 3.19 -6.00
CA THR A 73 -8.16 3.85 -6.88
C THR A 73 -7.45 4.99 -6.15
N GLY A 74 -8.19 5.83 -5.42
CA GLY A 74 -7.63 6.89 -4.60
C GLY A 74 -6.67 6.38 -3.53
N LEU A 75 -7.00 5.28 -2.85
CA LEU A 75 -6.10 4.61 -1.90
C LEU A 75 -4.82 4.12 -2.56
N ALA A 76 -4.92 3.45 -3.71
CA ALA A 76 -3.76 2.96 -4.44
C ALA A 76 -2.83 4.11 -4.88
N MET A 77 -3.41 5.21 -5.36
CA MET A 77 -2.67 6.43 -5.68
C MET A 77 -1.99 7.03 -4.45
N ALA A 78 -2.68 7.08 -3.31
CA ALA A 78 -2.09 7.59 -2.06
C ALA A 78 -0.90 6.74 -1.61
N ILE A 79 -1.05 5.42 -1.59
CA ILE A 79 0.02 4.49 -1.24
C ILE A 79 1.21 4.59 -2.22
N ALA A 80 0.96 4.81 -3.51
CA ALA A 80 2.02 5.06 -4.50
C ALA A 80 2.71 6.42 -4.30
N ALA A 81 2.00 7.42 -3.81
CA ALA A 81 2.49 8.79 -3.64
C ALA A 81 3.16 9.05 -2.28
N GLU A 82 3.07 8.11 -1.34
CA GLU A 82 3.62 8.25 0.01
C GLU A 82 5.10 8.69 -0.01
N GLY A 83 5.37 9.83 0.64
CA GLY A 83 6.69 10.45 0.71
C GLY A 83 7.25 11.02 -0.60
N ARG A 84 6.45 11.20 -1.66
CA ARG A 84 6.92 11.62 -2.99
C ARG A 84 6.56 13.04 -3.43
N ALA A 85 5.68 13.74 -2.70
CA ALA A 85 5.14 15.04 -3.11
C ALA A 85 6.23 16.10 -3.31
N ALA A 86 7.22 16.16 -2.43
CA ALA A 86 8.33 17.12 -2.52
C ALA A 86 9.46 16.67 -3.47
N GLY A 87 9.46 15.41 -3.93
CA GLY A 87 10.58 14.81 -4.64
C GLY A 87 10.51 14.88 -6.17
N SER A 88 9.32 15.14 -6.75
CA SER A 88 9.14 15.25 -8.21
C SER A 88 7.77 15.81 -8.59
N ASP A 89 7.64 16.41 -9.78
CA ASP A 89 6.36 16.85 -10.33
C ASP A 89 5.36 15.69 -10.47
N ALA A 90 5.83 14.52 -10.91
CA ALA A 90 4.99 13.33 -11.01
C ALA A 90 4.44 12.89 -9.64
N GLY A 91 5.28 12.95 -8.59
CA GLY A 91 4.88 12.68 -7.22
C GLY A 91 3.89 13.71 -6.69
N LEU A 92 4.09 14.99 -7.00
CA LEU A 92 3.16 16.07 -6.67
C LEU A 92 1.80 15.87 -7.33
N TYR A 93 1.75 15.61 -8.64
CA TYR A 93 0.49 15.43 -9.35
C TYR A 93 -0.28 14.18 -8.88
N LEU A 94 0.42 13.09 -8.61
CA LEU A 94 -0.19 11.90 -8.04
C LEU A 94 -0.76 12.17 -6.63
N THR A 95 -0.04 12.93 -5.81
CA THR A 95 -0.49 13.38 -4.48
C THR A 95 -1.75 14.23 -4.57
N LEU A 96 -1.79 15.22 -5.46
CA LEU A 96 -2.96 16.09 -5.65
C LEU A 96 -4.18 15.28 -6.12
N ALA A 97 -3.99 14.36 -7.07
CA ALA A 97 -5.04 13.45 -7.53
C ALA A 97 -5.57 12.57 -6.39
N ALA A 98 -4.68 11.96 -5.60
CA ALA A 98 -5.05 11.14 -4.46
C ALA A 98 -5.86 11.95 -3.44
N ARG A 99 -5.39 13.14 -3.04
CA ARG A 99 -6.09 14.03 -2.10
C ARG A 99 -7.49 14.41 -2.60
N ALA A 100 -7.61 14.80 -3.87
CA ALA A 100 -8.88 15.16 -4.46
C ALA A 100 -9.88 13.99 -4.44
N ILE A 101 -9.42 12.79 -4.82
CA ILE A 101 -10.26 11.59 -4.83
C ILE A 101 -10.66 11.17 -3.42
N LEU A 102 -9.71 11.08 -2.48
CA LEU A 102 -9.99 10.69 -1.09
C LEU A 102 -10.94 11.70 -0.43
N GLY A 103 -10.72 13.00 -0.63
CA GLY A 103 -11.61 14.06 -0.13
C GLY A 103 -13.01 14.00 -0.72
N ALA A 104 -13.14 13.80 -2.04
CA ALA A 104 -14.44 13.69 -2.71
C ALA A 104 -15.22 12.43 -2.30
N THR A 105 -14.50 11.33 -2.02
CA THR A 105 -15.13 10.05 -1.70
C THR A 105 -15.31 9.81 -0.20
N GLY A 106 -14.61 10.56 0.65
CA GLY A 106 -14.58 10.42 2.10
C GLY A 106 -13.78 9.20 2.59
N GLU A 107 -12.83 8.70 1.78
CA GLU A 107 -12.00 7.55 2.14
C GLU A 107 -10.82 7.99 3.02
N ASN A 108 -10.55 7.23 4.07
CA ASN A 108 -9.45 7.52 4.99
C ASN A 108 -8.15 6.90 4.49
N LEU A 109 -7.02 7.55 4.81
CA LEU A 109 -5.70 6.98 4.61
C LEU A 109 -5.52 5.72 5.49
N PRO A 110 -4.75 4.72 5.02
CA PRO A 110 -4.52 3.50 5.79
C PRO A 110 -3.69 3.79 7.05
N PRO A 111 -3.83 2.98 8.12
CA PRO A 111 -2.98 3.07 9.30
C PRO A 111 -1.50 2.95 8.94
N GLY A 112 -0.64 3.75 9.60
CA GLY A 112 0.81 3.74 9.36
C GLY A 112 1.28 4.60 8.17
N PHE A 113 0.37 5.31 7.50
CA PHE A 113 0.71 6.27 6.45
C PHE A 113 1.51 7.46 7.00
N THR A 114 2.72 7.67 6.46
CA THR A 114 3.67 8.67 6.98
C THR A 114 3.45 10.07 6.43
N GLY A 115 2.64 10.22 5.39
CA GLY A 115 2.38 11.49 4.72
C GLY A 115 2.77 11.46 3.25
N PHE A 116 2.46 12.54 2.55
CA PHE A 116 2.81 12.66 1.14
C PHE A 116 4.21 13.22 0.93
N GLY A 117 4.83 13.84 1.93
CA GLY A 117 6.20 14.35 1.85
C GLY A 117 6.30 15.87 1.71
N ASP A 118 5.18 16.57 1.63
CA ASP A 118 5.09 18.03 1.66
C ASP A 118 4.69 18.57 3.04
N GLU A 119 4.41 17.68 4.00
CA GLU A 119 4.13 18.06 5.39
C GLU A 119 5.42 18.38 6.17
N PRO A 120 5.45 19.41 7.04
CA PRO A 120 6.67 19.87 7.71
C PRO A 120 7.27 18.84 8.70
N ASP A 121 6.45 17.91 9.21
CA ASP A 121 6.84 16.85 10.14
C ASP A 121 7.06 15.50 9.44
N HIS A 122 7.01 15.46 8.11
CA HIS A 122 7.11 14.24 7.33
C HIS A 122 8.39 13.45 7.64
N ASP A 123 9.54 14.11 7.65
CA ASP A 123 10.83 13.44 7.83
C ASP A 123 10.96 12.76 9.19
N ASP A 124 10.34 13.34 10.23
CA ASP A 124 10.31 12.73 11.56
C ASP A 124 9.35 11.54 11.62
N ARG A 125 8.19 11.63 10.96
CA ARG A 125 7.24 10.50 10.83
C ARG A 125 7.81 9.36 10.00
N ASP A 126 8.45 9.67 8.88
CA ASP A 126 9.11 8.70 8.02
C ASP A 126 10.24 8.01 8.79
N ARG A 127 11.18 8.77 9.38
CA ARG A 127 12.25 8.22 10.22
C ARG A 127 11.71 7.32 11.33
N ALA A 128 10.65 7.74 12.02
CA ALA A 128 10.01 6.93 13.05
C ALA A 128 9.48 5.59 12.50
N ALA A 129 8.90 5.58 11.30
CA ALA A 129 8.39 4.36 10.67
C ALA A 129 9.47 3.33 10.30
N TRP A 130 10.72 3.76 10.11
CA TRP A 130 11.87 2.90 9.79
C TRP A 130 12.66 2.44 11.02
N THR A 131 12.26 2.83 12.23
CA THR A 131 12.99 2.51 13.46
C THR A 131 12.12 1.70 14.43
N GLY A 132 12.76 0.91 15.30
CA GLY A 132 12.08 0.09 16.29
C GLY A 132 11.99 -1.39 15.92
N THR A 133 10.94 -2.06 16.41
CA THR A 133 10.72 -3.50 16.17
C THR A 133 9.69 -3.67 15.06
N GLY A 134 10.08 -4.36 13.99
CA GLY A 134 9.20 -4.73 12.90
C GLY A 134 8.83 -6.20 12.93
N SER A 135 7.93 -6.60 12.04
CA SER A 135 7.57 -7.99 11.80
C SER A 135 7.43 -8.27 10.31
N LEU A 136 7.59 -9.54 9.94
CA LEU A 136 7.36 -10.02 8.58
C LEU A 136 6.09 -10.86 8.56
N PRO A 137 5.29 -10.83 7.48
CA PRO A 137 4.20 -11.78 7.31
C PRO A 137 4.73 -13.21 7.16
N VAL A 138 3.89 -14.20 7.49
CA VAL A 138 4.25 -15.63 7.54
C VAL A 138 4.90 -16.12 6.23
N TRP A 139 4.38 -15.67 5.08
CA TRP A 139 4.92 -16.06 3.77
C TRP A 139 6.36 -15.56 3.59
N ALA A 140 6.67 -14.34 4.03
CA ALA A 140 8.00 -13.74 3.92
C ALA A 140 8.98 -14.33 4.95
N GLN A 141 8.49 -14.68 6.15
CA GLN A 141 9.26 -15.44 7.15
C GLN A 141 9.65 -16.83 6.62
N SER A 142 8.76 -17.45 5.85
CA SER A 142 8.99 -18.74 5.19
C SER A 142 9.92 -18.65 3.97
N GLY A 143 10.40 -17.44 3.62
CA GLY A 143 11.30 -17.21 2.50
C GLY A 143 10.63 -17.20 1.12
N LYS A 144 9.29 -17.12 1.05
CA LYS A 144 8.61 -16.91 -0.25
C LYS A 144 8.96 -15.50 -0.78
N ALA A 145 9.10 -15.39 -2.10
CA ALA A 145 9.38 -14.12 -2.78
C ALA A 145 8.13 -13.25 -2.96
N ALA A 146 6.94 -13.85 -2.93
CA ALA A 146 5.66 -13.16 -3.07
C ALA A 146 4.56 -13.94 -2.34
N PRO A 147 3.49 -13.26 -1.90
CA PRO A 147 2.29 -13.90 -1.35
C PRO A 147 1.45 -14.56 -2.43
N ASP A 148 0.80 -15.67 -2.09
CA ASP A 148 -0.29 -16.25 -2.88
C ASP A 148 -1.68 -15.80 -2.38
N ASP A 149 -2.75 -16.20 -3.05
CA ASP A 149 -4.12 -15.82 -2.66
C ASP A 149 -4.52 -16.32 -1.26
N ALA A 150 -3.98 -17.46 -0.83
CA ALA A 150 -4.28 -18.01 0.49
C ALA A 150 -3.64 -17.17 1.60
N ASP A 151 -2.44 -16.62 1.34
CA ASP A 151 -1.75 -15.72 2.28
C ASP A 151 -2.61 -14.47 2.61
N PHE A 152 -3.35 -13.92 1.64
CA PHE A 152 -4.27 -12.78 1.89
C PHE A 152 -5.55 -13.17 2.62
N LEU A 153 -6.00 -14.41 2.51
CA LEU A 153 -7.19 -14.93 3.19
C LEU A 153 -6.90 -15.34 4.63
N ALA A 154 -5.68 -15.81 4.92
CA ALA A 154 -5.25 -16.21 6.25
C ALA A 154 -5.25 -15.02 7.24
N GLU A 155 -4.83 -13.85 6.77
CA GLU A 155 -4.71 -12.64 7.59
C GLU A 155 -6.06 -12.00 7.98
N VAL A 156 -7.17 -12.50 7.43
CA VAL A 156 -8.53 -12.13 7.86
C VAL A 156 -8.89 -12.77 9.21
N ARG A 157 -8.17 -13.84 9.60
CA ARG A 157 -8.50 -14.68 10.77
C ARG A 157 -7.53 -14.54 11.94
N ALA A 158 -6.42 -13.83 11.76
CA ALA A 158 -5.42 -13.54 12.79
C ALA A 158 -5.77 -12.23 13.52
#